data_AF-A0A4R7RZG0-F1
#
_entry.id   AF-A0A4R7RZG0-F1
#
_cell.length_a   1.000
_cell.length_b   1.000
_cell.length_c   1.000
_cell.angle_alpha   90.00
_cell.angle_beta   90.00
_cell.angle_gamma   90.00
#
_symmetry.space_group_name_H-M   'P 1'
#
loop_
_entity.id
_entity.type
_entity.pdbx_description
1 polymer ?
#
loop_
_entity_poly.entity_id
_entity_poly.type
_entity_poly.pdbx_seq_one_letter_code
_entity_poly.pdbx_strand_id
1 'polypeptide(L)'
;MTLTLDIPDVLTASLGKDVPRVVLEGFAIQAYRSGTLSSAEIRQLLGHESRWDTEAFLSAHNVWPDPAAEEVEGELERLISLRAS
;
A
#
# COMPACT_ATOMS: atom_id res chain seq x y z
N MET A 1 -1.33 22.59 0.23
CA MET A 1 -1.52 22.53 -1.24
C MET A 1 -2.89 21.93 -1.51
N THR A 2 -3.63 22.43 -2.50
CA THR A 2 -4.97 21.93 -2.84
C THR A 2 -4.93 21.40 -4.27
N LEU A 3 -5.33 20.15 -4.48
CA LEU A 3 -5.46 19.50 -5.79
C LEU A 3 -6.95 19.28 -6.07
N THR A 4 -7.43 19.76 -7.21
CA THR A 4 -8.80 19.51 -7.69
C THR A 4 -8.76 18.51 -8.83
N LEU A 5 -9.59 17.48 -8.76
CA LEU A 5 -9.72 16.45 -9.79
C LEU A 5 -11.16 16.45 -10.31
N ASP A 6 -11.31 16.65 -11.61
CA ASP A 6 -12.59 16.52 -12.28
C ASP A 6 -12.79 15.06 -12.68
N ILE A 7 -13.76 14.41 -12.04
CA ILE A 7 -14.11 13.02 -12.31
C ILE A 7 -15.40 13.01 -13.14
N PRO A 8 -15.44 12.28 -14.27
CA PRO A 8 -16.66 12.15 -15.07
C PRO A 8 -17.84 11.60 -14.26
N ASP A 9 -19.01 12.23 -14.38
CA ASP A 9 -20.23 11.86 -13.64
C ASP A 9 -20.60 10.38 -13.77
N VAL A 10 -20.36 9.79 -14.95
CA VAL A 10 -20.61 8.36 -15.21
C VAL A 10 -19.84 7.43 -14.27
N LEU A 11 -18.69 7.86 -13.74
CA LEU A 11 -17.86 7.08 -12.83
C LEU A 11 -18.21 7.32 -11.36
N THR A 12 -18.92 8.40 -11.02
CA THR A 12 -19.24 8.76 -9.64
C THR A 12 -20.06 7.67 -8.93
N ALA A 13 -20.94 6.98 -9.65
CA ALA A 13 -21.72 5.86 -9.11
C ALA A 13 -20.85 4.69 -8.61
N SER A 14 -19.65 4.51 -9.19
CA SER A 14 -18.72 3.43 -8.82
C SER A 14 -17.76 3.79 -7.68
N LEU A 15 -17.61 5.08 -7.35
CA LEU A 15 -16.60 5.58 -6.40
C LEU A 15 -17.09 5.63 -4.94
N GLY A 16 -18.39 5.38 -4.70
CA GLY A 16 -18.96 5.35 -3.36
C GLY A 16 -19.11 6.74 -2.72
N LYS A 17 -19.35 6.79 -1.40
CA LYS A 17 -19.69 8.02 -0.68
C LYS A 17 -18.49 8.86 -0.23
N ASP A 18 -17.31 8.27 -0.09
CA ASP A 18 -16.11 8.94 0.42
C ASP A 18 -14.99 8.94 -0.62
N VAL A 19 -15.31 9.50 -1.79
CA VAL A 19 -14.40 9.60 -2.94
C VAL A 19 -13.06 10.25 -2.56
N PRO A 20 -13.01 11.37 -1.81
CA PRO A 20 -11.74 11.99 -1.44
C PRO A 20 -10.84 11.04 -0.65
N ARG A 21 -11.42 10.28 0.29
CA ARG A 21 -10.66 9.31 1.07
C ARG A 21 -10.13 8.17 0.21
N VAL A 22 -10.99 7.59 -0.65
CA VAL A 22 -10.60 6.50 -1.55
C VAL A 22 -9.48 6.93 -2.51
N VAL A 23 -9.56 8.14 -3.05
CA VAL A 23 -8.52 8.68 -3.94
C VAL A 23 -7.21 8.89 -3.17
N LEU A 24 -7.28 9.43 -1.96
CA LEU A 24 -6.10 9.66 -1.12
C LEU A 24 -5.41 8.35 -0.73
N GLU A 25 -6.18 7.33 -0.36
CA GLU A 25 -5.68 5.99 -0.04
C GLU A 25 -5.07 5.32 -1.28
N GLY A 26 -5.71 5.42 -2.44
CA GLY A 26 -5.17 4.95 -3.71
C GLY A 26 -3.83 5.61 -4.07
N PHE A 27 -3.73 6.93 -3.87
CA PHE A 27 -2.48 7.66 -4.05
C PHE A 27 -1.40 7.20 -3.07
N ALA A 28 -1.74 7.05 -1.78
CA ALA A 28 -0.82 6.59 -0.74
C ALA A 28 -0.21 5.22 -1.07
N ILE A 29 -1.04 4.28 -1.54
CA ILE A 29 -0.63 2.94 -1.99
C ILE A 29 0.38 3.04 -3.14
N GLN A 30 0.08 3.83 -4.17
CA GLN A 30 0.96 3.96 -5.33
C GLN A 30 2.27 4.67 -4.99
N ALA A 31 2.21 5.75 -4.21
CA ALA A 31 3.38 6.49 -3.77
C ALA A 31 4.31 5.65 -2.88
N TYR A 32 3.74 4.75 -2.07
CA TYR A 32 4.50 3.78 -1.31
C TYR A 32 5.11 2.68 -2.21
N ARG A 33 4.33 2.12 -3.15
CA ARG A 33 4.81 1.14 -4.16
C ARG A 33 5.98 1.67 -4.98
N SER A 34 5.93 2.93 -5.40
CA SER A 34 6.99 3.55 -6.20
C SER A 34 8.19 4.01 -5.37
N GLY A 35 8.16 3.84 -4.04
CA GLY A 35 9.18 4.36 -3.14
C GLY A 35 9.23 5.88 -3.06
N THR A 36 8.21 6.59 -3.57
CA THR A 36 8.12 8.05 -3.53
C THR A 36 7.83 8.56 -2.12
N LEU A 37 7.03 7.82 -1.35
CA LEU A 37 6.75 8.11 0.05
C LEU A 37 7.10 6.90 0.92
N SER A 38 7.73 7.17 2.05
CA SER A 38 8.02 6.20 3.10
C SER A 38 6.77 5.87 3.93
N SER A 39 6.79 4.75 4.66
CA SER A 39 5.70 4.37 5.59
C SER A 39 5.41 5.46 6.63
N ALA A 40 6.45 6.20 7.09
CA ALA A 40 6.27 7.32 8.02
C ALA A 40 5.52 8.51 7.38
N GLU A 41 5.77 8.78 6.10
CA GLU A 41 5.05 9.82 5.35
C GLU A 41 3.63 9.39 5.01
N ILE A 42 3.40 8.10 4.70
CA ILE A 42 2.05 7.55 4.53
C ILE A 42 1.24 7.68 5.83
N ARG A 43 1.85 7.38 6.98
CA ARG A 43 1.21 7.58 8.28
C ARG A 43 0.73 9.02 8.47
N GLN A 44 1.58 10.00 8.15
CA GLN A 44 1.20 11.42 8.25
C GLN A 44 0.12 11.80 7.23
N LEU A 45 0.22 11.30 6.00
CA LEU A 45 -0.71 11.57 4.90
C LEU A 45 -2.13 11.07 5.21
N LEU A 46 -2.24 9.87 5.77
CA LEU A 46 -3.53 9.23 6.05
C LEU A 46 -4.05 9.49 7.47
N GLY A 47 -3.24 10.14 8.33
CA GLY A 47 -3.62 10.47 9.70
C GLY A 47 -3.69 9.26 10.62
N HIS A 48 -2.89 8.21 10.37
CA HIS A 48 -2.90 7.01 11.19
C HIS A 48 -2.29 7.27 12.56
N GLU A 49 -2.96 6.78 13.62
CA GLU A 49 -2.54 7.01 15.00
C GLU A 49 -1.19 6.35 15.28
N SER A 50 -0.97 5.15 14.75
CA SER A 50 0.23 4.37 15.00
C SER A 50 0.91 3.86 13.73
N ARG A 51 2.14 3.37 13.90
CA ARG A 51 2.87 2.66 12.85
C ARG A 51 2.14 1.38 12.43
N TRP A 52 1.55 0.66 13.38
CA TRP A 52 0.83 -0.59 13.13
C TRP A 52 -0.41 -0.39 12.26
N ASP A 53 -1.14 0.72 12.43
CA ASP A 53 -2.29 1.03 11.56
C ASP A 53 -1.85 1.26 10.11
N THR A 54 -0.68 1.85 9.93
CA THR A 54 -0.10 2.05 8.60
C THR A 54 0.37 0.75 7.99
N GLU A 55 1.02 -0.12 8.77
CA GLU A 55 1.40 -1.45 8.31
C GLU A 55 0.18 -2.30 7.96
N ALA A 56 -0.89 -2.26 8.79
CA ALA A 56 -2.14 -2.96 8.53
C ALA A 56 -2.81 -2.46 7.25
N PHE A 57 -2.85 -1.14 7.02
CA PHE A 57 -3.33 -0.55 5.78
C PHE A 57 -2.53 -1.02 4.57
N LEU A 58 -1.20 -0.89 4.59
CA LEU A 58 -0.35 -1.31 3.47
C LEU A 58 -0.43 -2.81 3.20
N SER A 59 -0.57 -3.62 4.26
CA SER A 59 -0.74 -5.07 4.17
C SER A 59 -2.07 -5.44 3.53
N ALA A 60 -3.17 -4.78 3.94
CA ALA A 60 -4.50 -5.00 3.36
C ALA A 60 -4.55 -4.70 1.85
N HIS A 61 -3.64 -3.84 1.36
CA HIS A 61 -3.52 -3.49 -0.05
C HIS A 61 -2.42 -4.27 -0.79
N ASN A 62 -1.82 -5.30 -0.18
CA ASN A 62 -0.74 -6.13 -0.72
C ASN A 62 0.45 -5.28 -1.18
N VAL A 63 0.91 -4.40 -0.28
CA VAL A 63 2.13 -3.59 -0.48
C VAL A 63 3.12 -3.76 0.66
N TRP A 64 2.77 -4.52 1.68
CA TRP A 64 3.58 -4.76 2.87
C TRP A 64 3.36 -6.18 3.38
N PRO A 65 4.41 -6.93 3.76
CA PRO A 65 5.79 -6.83 3.28
C PRO A 65 5.89 -7.49 1.90
N ASP A 66 6.52 -6.83 0.94
CA ASP A 66 6.90 -7.44 -0.34
C ASP A 66 8.34 -7.95 -0.17
N PRO A 67 8.59 -9.19 0.31
CA PRO A 67 9.84 -9.82 -0.07
C PRO A 67 9.81 -9.85 -1.59
N ALA A 68 10.81 -9.26 -2.25
CA ALA A 68 10.94 -9.37 -3.69
C ALA A 68 10.76 -10.86 -4.06
N ALA A 69 10.12 -11.18 -5.18
CA ALA A 69 9.84 -12.57 -5.53
C ALA A 69 11.09 -13.47 -5.43
N GLU A 70 12.25 -12.90 -5.75
CA GLU A 70 13.58 -13.48 -5.63
C GLU A 70 14.00 -13.79 -4.18
N GLU A 71 13.58 -12.96 -3.22
CA GLU A 71 13.82 -13.12 -1.78
C GLU A 71 12.96 -14.25 -1.19
N VAL A 72 11.74 -14.42 -1.70
CA VAL A 72 10.86 -15.57 -1.36
C VAL A 72 11.43 -16.87 -1.91
N GLU A 73 11.87 -16.88 -3.18
CA GLU A 73 12.50 -18.07 -3.79
C GLU A 73 13.77 -18.48 -3.05
N GLY A 74 14.65 -17.52 -2.74
CA GLY A 74 15.88 -17.79 -2.01
C GLY A 74 15.64 -18.34 -0.59
N GLU A 75 14.58 -17.90 0.09
CA GLU A 75 14.22 -18.46 1.40
C GLU A 75 13.61 -19.87 1.28
N LEU A 76 12.82 -20.13 0.23
CA LEU A 76 12.27 -21.46 -0.04
C LEU A 76 13.38 -22.49 -0.28
N GLU A 77 14.42 -22.14 -1.05
CA GLU A 77 15.57 -23.00 -1.33
C GLU A 77 16.37 -23.34 -0.06
N ARG A 78 16.55 -22.36 0.84
CA ARG A 78 17.19 -22.61 2.14
C ARG A 78 16.38 -23.56 3.01
N LEU A 79 15.05 -23.42 3.04
CA LEU A 79 14.19 -24.30 3.82
C LEU A 79 14.17 -25.74 3.28
N ILE A 80 14.19 -25.90 1.95
CA ILE A 80 14.26 -27.20 1.30
C ILE A 80 15.60 -27.90 1.55
N SER A 81 16.72 -27.17 1.50
CA SER A 81 18.05 -27.74 1.76
C SER A 81 18.25 -28.17 3.22
N LEU A 82 17.64 -27.47 4.18
CA LEU A 82 17.68 -27.84 5.60
C LEU A 82 16.93 -29.13 5.92
N ARG A 83 15.88 -29.45 5.14
CA ARG A 83 15.09 -30.68 5.29
C ARG A 83 15.76 -31.90 4.64
N ALA A 84 16.70 -31.67 3.74
CA ALA A 84 17.44 -32.70 3.02
C ALA A 84 18.77 -33.10 3.69
N SER A 85 19.12 -32.49 4.83
CA SER A 85 20.23 -32.88 5.72
C SER A 85 19.71 -33.61 6.95
#